data_AF-A0A538DFN7-F1
#
_entry.id   AF-A0A538DFN7-F1
#
_cell.length_a   1.000
_cell.length_b   1.000
_cell.length_c   1.000
_cell.angle_alpha   90.00
_cell.angle_beta   90.00
_cell.angle_gamma   90.00
#
_symmetry.space_group_name_H-M   'P 1'
#
loop_
_entity.id
_entity.type
_entity.pdbx_description
1 polymer ?
#
loop_
_entity_poly.entity_id
_entity_poly.type
_entity_poly.pdbx_seq_one_letter_code
_entity_poly.pdbx_strand_id
1 'polypeptide(L)'
;EFDGQVPRTLEELTRLPGVARKTANVVASELGQTQGVVVDTHVRRLSQRLGLTRQDDPVKIERDLQRLVPREYWGVFPHLLIWHGRRVCIARNPRCEECVLSDLCPAVRPSTAAPRPRATRRPRRTRGRSPRSPAE
;
A
#
# COMPACT_ATOMS: atom_id res chain seq x y z
N GLU A 1 -6.42 12.03 30.70
CA GLU A 1 -7.05 12.54 29.45
C GLU A 1 -7.55 11.41 28.54
N PHE A 2 -6.80 10.32 28.32
CA PHE A 2 -7.23 9.23 27.41
C PHE A 2 -7.40 7.84 28.05
N ASP A 3 -7.34 7.74 29.39
CA ASP A 3 -7.61 6.50 30.17
C ASP A 3 -6.90 5.22 29.65
N GLY A 4 -5.66 5.37 29.20
CA GLY A 4 -4.86 4.27 28.64
C GLY A 4 -5.27 3.80 27.24
N GLN A 5 -6.28 4.41 26.63
CA GLN A 5 -6.72 4.13 25.27
C GLN A 5 -5.99 5.00 24.24
N VAL A 6 -5.67 4.42 23.09
CA VAL A 6 -5.09 5.18 21.97
C VAL A 6 -6.20 5.99 21.30
N PRO A 7 -6.06 7.33 21.21
CA PRO A 7 -7.05 8.17 20.52
C PRO A 7 -7.19 7.79 19.05
N ARG A 8 -8.38 7.94 18.49
CA ARG A 8 -8.66 7.52 17.11
C ARG A 8 -8.56 8.67 16.12
N THR A 9 -8.87 9.89 16.57
CA THR A 9 -8.92 11.05 15.69
C THR A 9 -7.54 11.68 15.51
N LEU A 10 -7.35 12.33 14.35
CA LEU A 10 -6.09 13.02 14.04
C LEU A 10 -5.78 14.13 15.05
N GLU A 11 -6.81 14.90 15.43
CA GLU A 11 -6.68 16.05 16.33
C GLU A 11 -6.21 15.61 17.71
N GLU A 12 -6.81 14.56 18.26
CA GLU A 12 -6.40 13.99 19.55
C GLU A 12 -5.00 13.38 19.49
N LEU A 13 -4.70 12.64 18.41
CA LEU A 13 -3.37 12.05 18.22
C LEU A 13 -2.27 13.12 18.16
N THR A 14 -2.53 14.27 17.52
CA THR A 14 -1.55 15.38 17.47
C THR A 14 -1.37 16.13 18.79
N ARG A 15 -2.24 15.93 19.78
CA ARG A 15 -2.05 16.49 21.14
C ARG A 15 -1.03 15.68 21.95
N LEU A 16 -0.73 14.46 21.54
CA LEU A 16 0.25 13.63 22.23
C LEU A 16 1.68 14.17 21.99
N PRO A 17 2.48 14.34 23.05
CA PRO A 17 3.85 14.84 22.91
C PRO A 17 4.68 13.90 22.03
N GLY A 18 5.34 14.48 21.01
CA GLY A 18 6.14 13.74 20.03
C GLY A 18 5.36 13.19 18.82
N VAL A 19 4.03 13.35 18.78
CA VAL A 19 3.20 12.91 17.65
C VAL A 19 2.94 14.06 16.69
N ALA A 20 3.73 14.13 15.62
CA ALA A 20 3.47 15.04 14.51
C ALA A 20 2.30 14.57 13.62
N ARG A 21 1.76 15.46 12.79
CA ARG A 21 0.65 15.17 11.85
C ARG A 21 0.90 13.95 10.95
N LYS A 22 2.15 13.71 10.53
CA LYS A 22 2.51 12.50 9.75
C LYS A 22 2.31 11.22 10.56
N THR A 23 2.77 11.21 11.80
CA THR A 23 2.62 10.06 12.71
C THR A 23 1.15 9.83 13.04
N ALA A 24 0.41 10.90 13.35
CA ALA A 24 -1.03 10.83 13.60
C ALA A 24 -1.80 10.24 12.40
N ASN A 25 -1.48 10.64 11.17
CA ASN A 25 -2.09 10.08 9.96
C ASN A 25 -1.83 8.58 9.79
N VAL A 26 -0.61 8.12 10.08
CA VAL A 26 -0.28 6.69 10.01
C VAL A 26 -1.09 5.91 11.04
N VAL A 27 -1.09 6.36 12.30
CA VAL A 27 -1.84 5.69 13.39
C VAL A 27 -3.34 5.69 13.11
N ALA A 28 -3.92 6.83 12.73
CA ALA A 28 -5.34 6.92 12.37
C ALA A 28 -5.70 5.99 11.19
N SER A 29 -4.80 5.85 10.21
CA SER A 29 -4.99 4.93 9.09
C SER A 29 -5.01 3.47 9.53
N GLU A 30 -4.12 3.05 10.43
CA GLU A 30 -4.11 1.69 10.99
C GLU A 30 -5.35 1.40 11.84
N LEU A 31 -5.94 2.43 12.44
CA LEU A 31 -7.20 2.36 13.19
C LEU A 31 -8.44 2.43 12.28
N GLY A 32 -8.27 2.41 10.96
CA GLY A 32 -9.36 2.42 9.98
C GLY A 32 -10.00 3.81 9.74
N GLN A 33 -9.40 4.88 10.27
CA GLN A 33 -9.85 6.26 10.08
C GLN A 33 -9.04 7.01 9.01
N THR A 34 -8.57 6.29 7.99
CA THR A 34 -7.76 6.87 6.90
C THR A 34 -8.47 8.04 6.23
N GLN A 35 -7.94 9.26 6.42
CA GLN A 35 -8.45 10.49 5.81
C GLN A 35 -7.89 10.72 4.40
N GLY A 36 -6.81 10.02 4.04
CA GLY A 36 -6.13 10.19 2.76
C GLY A 36 -4.97 9.21 2.58
N VAL A 37 -4.40 9.21 1.37
CA VAL A 37 -3.31 8.30 0.99
C VAL A 37 -1.99 8.89 1.49
N VAL A 38 -1.31 8.19 2.39
CA VAL A 38 -0.03 8.67 2.94
C VAL A 38 1.06 8.62 1.87
N VAL A 39 1.57 9.79 1.49
CA VAL A 39 2.66 9.92 0.50
C VAL A 39 4.01 10.00 1.22
N ASP A 40 4.84 8.97 1.02
CA ASP A 40 6.25 8.95 1.41
C ASP A 40 7.17 8.97 0.16
N THR A 41 8.49 9.01 0.37
CA THR A 41 9.51 8.97 -0.69
C THR A 41 9.35 7.79 -1.66
N HIS A 42 8.99 6.61 -1.14
CA HIS A 42 8.71 5.44 -1.96
C HIS A 42 7.43 5.60 -2.78
N VAL A 43 6.35 6.07 -2.15
CA VAL A 43 5.05 6.30 -2.81
C VAL A 43 5.21 7.33 -3.91
N ARG A 44 5.80 8.50 -3.63
CA ARG A 44 6.11 9.54 -4.62
C ARG A 44 6.85 8.97 -5.84
N ARG A 45 7.96 8.26 -5.61
CA ARG A 45 8.77 7.68 -6.69
C ARG A 45 8.00 6.66 -7.52
N LEU A 46 7.27 5.74 -6.87
CA LEU A 46 6.55 4.68 -7.57
C LEU A 46 5.33 5.24 -8.31
N SER A 47 4.60 6.17 -7.72
CA SER A 47 3.46 6.83 -8.38
C SER A 47 3.89 7.54 -9.66
N GLN A 48 5.07 8.15 -9.68
CA GLN A 48 5.64 8.74 -10.90
C GLN A 48 6.08 7.69 -11.91
N ARG A 49 6.82 6.65 -11.48
CA ARG A 49 7.30 5.57 -12.37
C ARG A 49 6.17 4.74 -13.01
N LEU A 50 5.11 4.50 -12.25
CA LEU A 50 3.92 3.78 -12.70
C LEU A 50 2.96 4.68 -13.50
N GLY A 51 3.25 5.98 -13.64
CA GLY A 51 2.40 6.90 -14.38
C GLY A 51 1.08 7.23 -13.68
N LEU A 52 0.96 6.98 -12.37
CA LEU A 52 -0.24 7.29 -11.57
C LEU A 52 -0.41 8.81 -11.37
N THR A 53 0.69 9.57 -11.45
CA THR A 53 0.68 11.02 -11.34
C THR A 53 1.86 11.61 -12.10
N ARG A 54 1.72 12.87 -12.52
CA ARG A 54 2.80 13.71 -13.07
C ARG A 54 3.26 14.77 -12.08
N GLN A 55 2.67 14.82 -10.89
CA GLN A 55 2.95 15.81 -9.87
C GLN A 55 4.16 15.40 -9.05
N ASP A 56 4.83 16.39 -8.46
CA ASP A 56 5.98 16.19 -7.59
C ASP A 56 5.72 16.57 -6.13
N ASP A 57 4.73 17.41 -5.93
CA ASP A 57 4.25 17.86 -4.62
C ASP A 57 3.43 16.75 -3.93
N PRO A 58 3.78 16.36 -2.69
CA PRO A 58 3.08 15.28 -1.97
C PRO A 58 1.57 15.48 -1.82
N VAL A 59 1.12 16.72 -1.61
CA VAL A 59 -0.32 17.03 -1.44
C VAL A 59 -1.05 16.85 -2.77
N LYS A 60 -0.44 17.23 -3.89
CA LYS A 60 -1.01 16.99 -5.21
C LYS A 60 -1.03 15.51 -5.57
N ILE A 61 0.05 14.78 -5.27
CA ILE A 61 0.13 13.33 -5.48
C ILE A 61 -0.95 12.61 -4.68
N GLU A 62 -1.14 12.98 -3.41
CA GLU A 62 -2.21 12.42 -2.57
C GLU A 62 -3.58 12.56 -3.23
N ARG A 63 -3.91 13.76 -3.72
CA ARG A 63 -5.20 14.02 -4.40
C ARG A 63 -5.37 13.19 -5.66
N ASP A 64 -4.31 13.01 -6.45
CA ASP A 64 -4.36 12.15 -7.63
C ASP A 64 -4.59 10.69 -7.23
N LEU A 65 -3.90 10.20 -6.21
CA LEU A 65 -4.06 8.82 -5.72
C LEU A 65 -5.44 8.57 -5.11
N GLN A 66 -6.01 9.54 -4.38
CA GLN A 66 -7.37 9.47 -3.85
C GLN A 66 -8.43 9.34 -4.94
N ARG A 67 -8.18 9.88 -6.15
CA ARG A 67 -9.08 9.75 -7.31
C ARG A 67 -8.95 8.40 -8.01
N LEU A 68 -7.77 7.79 -7.98
CA LEU A 68 -7.47 6.54 -8.67
C LEU A 68 -7.76 5.29 -7.82
N VAL A 69 -7.53 5.38 -6.51
CA VAL A 69 -7.60 4.23 -5.59
C VAL A 69 -8.92 4.29 -4.82
N PRO A 70 -9.71 3.19 -4.78
CA PRO A 70 -10.91 3.12 -3.95
C PRO A 70 -10.61 3.39 -2.47
N ARG A 71 -11.53 4.08 -1.79
CA ARG A 71 -11.34 4.57 -0.40
C ARG A 71 -10.95 3.46 0.58
N GLU A 72 -11.50 2.27 0.41
CA GLU A 72 -11.19 1.09 1.24
C GLU A 72 -9.71 0.68 1.21
N TYR A 73 -8.99 1.05 0.15
CA TYR A 73 -7.57 0.71 -0.03
C TYR A 73 -6.62 1.85 0.35
N TRP A 74 -7.11 3.01 0.78
CA TRP A 74 -6.25 4.17 1.05
C TRP A 74 -5.20 3.91 2.14
N GLY A 75 -5.51 3.05 3.12
CA GLY A 75 -4.54 2.63 4.13
C GLY A 75 -3.53 1.63 3.56
N VAL A 76 -3.99 0.56 2.91
CA VAL A 76 -3.14 -0.55 2.45
C VAL A 76 -2.26 -0.18 1.25
N PHE A 77 -2.76 0.66 0.35
CA PHE A 77 -2.09 0.97 -0.91
C PHE A 77 -0.70 1.61 -0.74
N PRO A 78 -0.51 2.65 0.11
CA PRO A 78 0.81 3.14 0.48
C PRO A 78 1.76 2.05 0.98
N HIS A 79 1.29 1.14 1.84
CA HIS A 79 2.14 0.06 2.35
C HIS A 79 2.60 -0.85 1.22
N LEU A 80 1.71 -1.22 0.29
CA LEU A 80 2.09 -2.03 -0.87
C LEU A 80 3.17 -1.35 -1.73
N LEU A 81 3.03 -0.06 -2.00
CA LEU A 81 4.02 0.71 -2.73
C LEU A 81 5.34 0.83 -1.97
N ILE A 82 5.31 1.05 -0.66
CA ILE A 82 6.51 1.10 0.18
C ILE A 82 7.24 -0.25 0.16
N TRP A 83 6.51 -1.36 0.34
CA TRP A 83 7.08 -2.70 0.33
C TRP A 83 7.70 -3.03 -1.03
N HIS A 84 6.97 -2.74 -2.12
CA HIS A 84 7.45 -2.95 -3.47
C HIS A 84 8.68 -2.08 -3.79
N GLY A 85 8.64 -0.80 -3.42
CA GLY A 85 9.73 0.15 -3.64
C GLY A 85 10.99 -0.14 -2.82
N ARG A 86 10.86 -0.90 -1.73
CA ARG A 86 12.00 -1.37 -0.93
C ARG A 86 12.61 -2.66 -1.45
N ARG A 87 11.81 -3.59 -1.96
CA ARG A 87 12.28 -4.93 -2.36
C ARG A 87 12.58 -5.09 -3.85
N VAL A 88 11.82 -4.41 -4.71
CA VAL A 88 11.85 -4.63 -6.16
C VAL A 88 12.18 -3.34 -6.91
N CYS A 89 11.36 -2.30 -6.74
CA CYS A 89 11.53 -1.02 -7.44
C CYS A 89 12.47 -0.07 -6.67
N ILE A 90 13.71 -0.55 -6.47
CA ILE A 90 14.77 0.16 -5.76
C ILE A 90 15.14 1.45 -6.52
N ALA A 91 15.51 2.50 -5.80
CA ALA A 91 15.72 3.84 -6.39
C ALA A 91 16.78 3.85 -7.49
N ARG A 92 17.96 3.30 -7.22
CA ARG A 92 19.12 3.32 -8.15
C ARG A 92 19.07 2.21 -9.20
N ASN A 93 18.72 0.98 -8.80
CA ASN A 93 18.70 -0.18 -9.70
C ASN A 93 17.43 -1.01 -9.49
N PRO A 94 16.29 -0.64 -10.12
CA PRO A 94 15.05 -1.38 -9.99
C PRO A 94 15.14 -2.74 -10.70
N ARG A 95 14.65 -3.79 -10.05
CA ARG A 95 14.60 -5.15 -10.61
C ARG A 95 13.39 -5.33 -11.53
N CYS A 96 13.38 -4.63 -12.66
CA CYS A 96 12.23 -4.60 -13.58
C CYS A 96 11.88 -5.99 -14.12
N GLU A 97 12.86 -6.87 -14.34
CA GLU A 97 12.69 -8.24 -14.84
C GLU A 97 11.95 -9.17 -13.85
N GLU A 98 12.02 -8.86 -12.56
CA GLU A 98 11.34 -9.59 -11.48
C GLU A 98 10.07 -8.86 -11.03
N CYS A 99 9.75 -7.72 -11.64
CA CYS A 99 8.67 -6.86 -11.19
C CYS A 99 7.30 -7.39 -11.64
N VAL A 100 6.42 -7.66 -10.67
CA VAL A 100 5.04 -8.09 -10.96
C VAL A 100 4.19 -7.03 -11.68
N LEU A 101 4.69 -5.79 -11.77
CA LEU A 101 4.07 -4.67 -12.46
C LEU A 101 4.79 -4.32 -13.77
N SER A 102 5.77 -5.11 -14.22
CA SER A 102 6.57 -4.82 -15.42
C SER A 102 5.71 -4.51 -16.63
N ASP A 103 4.66 -5.31 -16.84
CA ASP A 103 3.81 -5.27 -18.01
C ASP A 103 2.86 -4.05 -18.01
N LEU A 104 2.68 -3.43 -16.84
CA LEU A 104 1.84 -2.25 -16.64
C LEU A 104 2.66 -0.98 -16.41
N CYS A 105 3.98 -1.09 -16.27
CA CYS A 105 4.84 0.01 -15.85
C CYS A 105 5.42 0.74 -17.07
N PRO A 106 5.04 2.00 -17.33
CA PRO A 106 5.54 2.75 -18.48
C PRO A 106 7.04 3.09 -18.37
N ALA A 107 7.63 3.03 -17.17
CA ALA A 107 9.05 3.26 -16.96
C ALA A 107 9.93 2.05 -17.32
N VAL A 108 9.35 0.86 -17.54
CA VAL A 108 10.10 -0.31 -18.03
C VAL A 108 10.36 -0.11 -19.51
N ARG A 109 11.63 -0.05 -19.91
CA ARG A 109 11.99 -0.17 -21.33
C ARG A 109 11.60 -1.58 -21.77
N PRO A 110 10.87 -1.78 -22.88
CA PRO A 110 10.53 -3.10 -23.34
C PRO A 110 11.82 -3.86 -23.65
N SER A 111 12.19 -4.77 -22.76
CA SER A 111 13.07 -5.88 -23.10
C SER A 111 12.24 -6.81 -23.98
N THR A 112 12.78 -7.25 -25.11
CA THR A 112 12.15 -8.16 -26.09
C THR A 112 11.78 -9.55 -25.56
N ALA A 113 11.78 -9.76 -24.23
CA ALA A 113 11.46 -11.01 -23.58
C ALA A 113 9.98 -11.04 -23.14
N ALA A 114 9.27 -12.09 -23.55
CA ALA A 114 7.87 -12.33 -23.26
C ALA A 114 7.54 -12.26 -21.74
N PRO A 115 6.34 -11.79 -21.36
CA PRO A 115 5.93 -11.67 -19.96
C PRO A 115 5.96 -13.04 -19.26
N ARG A 116 6.54 -13.10 -18.06
CA ARG A 116 6.59 -14.33 -17.26
C ARG A 116 5.17 -14.71 -16.81
N PRO A 117 4.77 -15.99 -16.90
CA PRO A 117 3.45 -16.41 -16.48
C PRO A 117 3.25 -16.13 -14.97
N ARG A 118 2.14 -15.45 -14.63
CA ARG A 118 1.74 -15.20 -13.25
C ARG A 118 1.63 -16.52 -12.49
N ALA A 119 2.34 -16.62 -11.36
CA ALA A 119 2.16 -17.74 -10.44
C ALA A 119 0.71 -17.75 -9.93
N THR A 120 -0.13 -18.62 -10.47
CA THR A 120 -1.47 -18.87 -9.96
C THR A 120 -1.34 -19.40 -8.53
N ARG A 121 -1.84 -18.64 -7.54
CA ARG A 121 -1.96 -19.12 -6.16
C ARG A 121 -2.80 -20.40 -6.19
N ARG A 122 -2.13 -21.54 -6.04
CA ARG A 122 -2.78 -22.84 -5.89
C ARG A 122 -3.73 -22.76 -4.68
N PRO A 123 -5.01 -23.14 -4.80
CA PRO A 123 -5.93 -23.05 -3.68
C PRO A 123 -5.39 -23.92 -2.53
N ARG A 124 -5.33 -23.35 -1.33
CA ARG A 124 -5.00 -24.09 -0.11
C ARG A 124 -5.99 -25.23 0.01
N ARG A 125 -5.53 -26.48 -0.17
CA ARG A 125 -6.30 -27.68 0.17
C ARG A 125 -6.70 -27.58 1.65
N THR A 126 -7.96 -27.27 1.91
CA THR A 126 -8.56 -27.48 3.23
C THR A 126 -8.53 -28.99 3.47
N ARG A 127 -7.74 -29.44 4.45
CA ARG A 127 -7.87 -30.82 4.92
C ARG A 127 -9.25 -30.92 5.56
N GLY A 128 -10.15 -31.67 4.93
CA GLY A 128 -11.52 -31.86 5.38
C GLY A 128 -11.55 -32.33 6.83
N ARG A 129 -12.27 -31.59 7.67
CA ARG A 129 -12.68 -32.06 8.99
C ARG A 129 -13.98 -32.84 8.76
N SER A 130 -13.92 -34.16 8.90
CA SER A 130 -15.10 -35.04 8.81
C SER A 130 -16.18 -34.55 9.79
N PRO A 131 -17.46 -34.44 9.39
CA PRO A 131 -18.53 -34.25 10.34
C PRO A 131 -18.71 -35.57 11.10
N ARG A 132 -18.56 -35.54 12.43
CA ARG A 132 -19.07 -36.62 13.27
C ARG A 132 -20.59 -36.47 13.31
N SER A 133 -21.31 -37.48 12.84
CA SER A 133 -22.77 -37.57 12.94
C SER A 133 -23.25 -37.42 14.39
N PRO A 134 -24.44 -36.87 14.61
CA PRO A 134 -25.14 -37.02 15.87
C PRO A 134 -25.81 -38.41 15.90
N ALA A 135 -25.61 -39.16 16.98
CA ALA A 135 -26.40 -40.34 17.28
C ALA A 135 -26.75 -40.27 18.77
N GLU A 136 -28.07 -40.26 19.00
CA GLU A 136 -28.88 -40.51 20.21
C GLU A 136 -28.21 -40.58 21.59
#